data_AF-R9I397-F1
#
_entry.id   AF-R9I397-F1
#
_cell.length_a   1.000
_cell.length_b   1.000
_cell.length_c   1.000
_cell.angle_alpha   90.00
_cell.angle_beta   90.00
_cell.angle_gamma   90.00
#
_symmetry.space_group_name_H-M   'P 1'
#
loop_
_entity.id
_entity.type
_entity.pdbx_description
1 polymer ?
#
loop_
_entity_poly.entity_id
_entity_poly.type
_entity_poly.pdbx_seq_one_letter_code
_entity_poly.pdbx_strand_id
1 'polypeptide(L)'
;MPPIHTPEIPLPDGLKPESLSRYPGVIADAHMLLSANNGDGTFSPVVIDIAKEKMHCYDPIKAEALIPFRIMEPSPENPNSLQCKGGYIVSRANGGDTQFCLWDTTAGNLKEPFATYPNAVRSAAMYYSKDGQTRKLYVQFAGYREGDFIETYDFQTKEWRMFMFYVPFAEILLAR
;
A
#
# COMPACT_ATOMS: atom_id res chain seq x y z
N MET A 1 -34.29 -14.28 -8.74
CA MET A 1 -33.06 -13.77 -8.11
C MET A 1 -33.42 -12.42 -7.51
N PRO A 2 -33.21 -12.18 -6.21
CA PRO A 2 -33.38 -10.82 -5.68
C PRO A 2 -32.40 -9.88 -6.39
N PRO A 3 -32.71 -8.58 -6.51
CA PRO A 3 -31.76 -7.60 -7.02
C PRO A 3 -30.46 -7.69 -6.22
N ILE A 4 -29.34 -7.80 -6.92
CA ILE A 4 -28.03 -7.67 -6.28
C ILE A 4 -27.93 -6.20 -5.87
N HIS A 5 -27.98 -5.94 -4.56
CA HIS A 5 -27.68 -4.62 -4.01
C HIS A 5 -26.26 -4.26 -4.48
N THR A 6 -26.17 -3.26 -5.35
CA THR A 6 -24.89 -2.71 -5.79
C THR A 6 -24.72 -1.42 -5.01
N PRO A 7 -23.84 -1.38 -4.00
CA PRO A 7 -23.64 -0.20 -3.19
C PRO A 7 -23.08 0.94 -4.05
N GLU A 8 -23.73 2.10 -3.98
CA GLU A 8 -23.25 3.34 -4.60
C GLU A 8 -22.60 4.21 -3.54
N ILE A 9 -21.28 4.31 -3.58
CA ILE A 9 -20.50 5.08 -2.60
C ILE A 9 -20.13 6.43 -3.26
N PRO A 10 -20.70 7.56 -2.81
CA PRO A 10 -20.36 8.85 -3.38
C PRO A 10 -18.92 9.23 -3.05
N LEU A 11 -18.26 9.93 -3.99
CA LEU A 11 -16.96 10.53 -3.73
C LEU A 11 -17.10 11.68 -2.72
N PRO A 12 -16.17 11.82 -1.75
CA PRO A 12 -16.08 13.00 -0.90
C PRO A 12 -15.97 14.29 -1.71
N ASP A 13 -16.48 15.40 -1.15
CA ASP A 13 -16.43 16.71 -1.80
C ASP A 13 -15.00 17.09 -2.23
N GLY A 14 -14.86 17.55 -3.47
CA GLY A 14 -13.58 17.97 -4.04
C GLY A 14 -12.69 16.82 -4.53
N LEU A 15 -12.97 15.56 -4.19
CA LEU A 15 -12.24 14.41 -4.71
C LEU A 15 -12.67 14.11 -6.14
N LYS A 16 -11.69 14.09 -7.05
CA LYS A 16 -11.93 13.77 -8.46
C LYS A 16 -11.67 12.28 -8.73
N PRO A 17 -12.49 11.60 -9.56
CA PRO A 17 -12.26 10.20 -9.91
C PRO A 17 -10.85 9.95 -10.47
N GLU A 18 -10.34 10.87 -11.27
CA GLU A 18 -9.05 10.73 -11.95
C GLU A 18 -7.88 10.70 -10.96
N SER A 19 -8.03 11.34 -9.79
CA SER A 19 -7.03 11.33 -8.73
C SER A 19 -6.75 9.93 -8.18
N LEU A 20 -7.68 8.99 -8.29
CA LEU A 20 -7.58 7.63 -7.74
C LEU A 20 -6.91 6.62 -8.69
N SER A 21 -6.52 7.03 -9.88
CA SER A 21 -6.08 6.12 -10.96
C SER A 21 -4.62 5.68 -10.88
N ARG A 22 -3.81 6.27 -9.99
CA ARG A 22 -2.35 6.14 -10.06
C ARG A 22 -1.81 4.83 -9.50
N TYR A 23 -2.45 4.28 -8.47
CA TYR A 23 -2.02 3.05 -7.83
C TYR A 23 -3.21 2.12 -7.58
N PRO A 24 -3.01 0.80 -7.65
CA PRO A 24 -4.07 -0.15 -7.35
C PRO A 24 -4.52 -0.01 -5.90
N GLY A 25 -5.83 -0.08 -5.69
CA GLY A 25 -6.40 -0.20 -4.36
C GLY A 25 -6.16 -1.58 -3.75
N VAL A 26 -6.14 -1.65 -2.43
CA VAL A 26 -6.01 -2.90 -1.68
C VAL A 26 -7.16 -3.08 -0.72
N ILE A 27 -7.74 -4.28 -0.68
CA ILE A 27 -8.68 -4.67 0.36
C ILE A 27 -7.87 -5.22 1.54
N ALA A 28 -8.03 -4.58 2.69
CA ALA A 28 -7.44 -4.98 3.96
C ALA A 28 -8.54 -5.06 5.02
N ASP A 29 -8.92 -6.30 5.35
CA ASP A 29 -10.04 -6.60 6.25
C ASP A 29 -11.36 -5.95 5.76
N ALA A 30 -12.07 -5.20 6.61
CA ALA A 30 -13.32 -4.53 6.25
C ALA A 30 -13.14 -3.21 5.45
N HIS A 31 -11.91 -2.88 5.06
CA HIS A 31 -11.60 -1.60 4.43
C HIS A 31 -10.92 -1.79 3.07
N MET A 32 -11.18 -0.86 2.15
CA MET A 32 -10.39 -0.69 0.93
C MET A 32 -9.54 0.57 1.07
N LEU A 33 -8.23 0.45 0.85
CA LEU A 33 -7.30 1.57 0.85
C LEU A 33 -6.97 1.96 -0.60
N LEU A 34 -6.99 3.25 -0.86
CA LEU A 34 -6.74 3.93 -2.11
C LEU A 34 -5.82 5.13 -1.86
N SER A 35 -5.22 5.66 -2.90
CA SER A 35 -4.49 6.94 -2.82
C SER A 35 -4.97 7.90 -3.90
N ALA A 36 -5.22 9.14 -3.50
CA ALA A 36 -5.57 10.22 -4.39
C ALA A 36 -4.32 11.06 -4.70
N ASN A 37 -3.94 11.17 -5.97
CA ASN A 37 -2.94 12.11 -6.43
C ASN A 37 -3.59 13.50 -6.60
N ASN A 38 -3.14 14.46 -5.81
CA ASN A 38 -3.71 15.82 -5.81
C ASN A 38 -3.11 16.71 -6.93
N GLY A 39 -2.04 16.26 -7.60
CA GLY A 39 -1.41 16.99 -8.70
C GLY A 39 -0.50 18.14 -8.29
N ASP A 40 -0.31 18.36 -6.99
CA ASP A 40 0.50 19.44 -6.39
C ASP A 40 1.73 18.92 -5.62
N GLY A 41 2.10 17.65 -5.86
CA GLY A 41 3.16 16.97 -5.10
C GLY A 41 2.71 16.44 -3.74
N THR A 42 1.40 16.36 -3.51
CA THR A 42 0.80 15.67 -2.37
C THR A 42 -0.11 14.53 -2.80
N PHE A 43 -0.29 13.57 -1.89
CA PHE A 43 -1.24 12.48 -2.02
C PHE A 43 -2.11 12.40 -0.77
N SER A 44 -3.40 12.17 -0.95
CA SER A 44 -4.32 11.91 0.17
C SER A 44 -4.58 10.41 0.31
N PRO A 45 -4.49 9.84 1.53
CA PRO A 45 -5.05 8.53 1.82
C PRO A 45 -6.56 8.56 1.59
N VAL A 46 -7.10 7.55 0.93
CA VAL A 46 -8.54 7.39 0.73
C VAL A 46 -8.94 6.01 1.22
N VAL A 47 -9.92 5.94 2.10
CA VAL A 47 -10.37 4.69 2.71
C VAL A 47 -11.87 4.51 2.52
N ILE A 48 -12.25 3.35 2.00
CA ILE A 48 -13.64 2.93 1.94
C ILE A 48 -13.88 1.97 3.09
N ASP A 49 -14.80 2.33 3.99
CA ASP A 49 -15.42 1.38 4.92
C ASP A 49 -16.48 0.61 4.14
N ILE A 50 -16.20 -0.67 3.85
CA ILE A 50 -17.02 -1.50 2.97
C ILE A 50 -18.37 -1.79 3.63
N ALA A 51 -18.39 -2.01 4.94
CA ALA A 51 -19.61 -2.34 5.67
C ALA A 51 -20.53 -1.12 5.82
N LYS A 52 -19.95 0.08 5.97
CA LYS A 52 -20.70 1.33 6.06
C LYS A 52 -20.98 1.98 4.70
N GLU A 53 -20.49 1.39 3.61
CA GLU A 53 -20.60 1.93 2.25
C GLU A 53 -20.16 3.41 2.19
N LYS A 54 -19.05 3.74 2.87
CA LYS A 54 -18.60 5.13 3.05
C LYS A 54 -17.15 5.33 2.68
N MET A 55 -16.89 6.33 1.84
CA MET A 55 -15.54 6.77 1.48
C MET A 55 -15.10 7.95 2.34
N HIS A 56 -13.85 7.91 2.78
CA HIS A 56 -13.16 8.95 3.53
C HIS A 56 -11.92 9.39 2.77
N CYS A 57 -11.75 10.68 2.56
CA CYS A 57 -10.52 11.29 2.06
C CYS A 57 -9.84 12.02 3.22
N TYR A 58 -8.57 11.68 3.48
CA TYR A 58 -7.81 12.22 4.61
C TYR A 58 -6.84 13.33 4.16
N ASP A 59 -6.27 14.02 5.14
CA ASP A 59 -5.38 15.16 4.91
C ASP A 59 -4.22 14.80 3.95
N PRO A 60 -3.86 15.71 3.03
CA PRO A 60 -2.78 15.48 2.08
C PRO A 60 -1.42 15.25 2.75
N ILE A 61 -0.66 14.30 2.21
CA ILE A 61 0.70 13.96 2.61
C ILE A 61 1.64 14.38 1.49
N LYS A 62 2.69 15.14 1.83
CA LYS A 62 3.74 15.48 0.87
C LYS A 62 4.56 14.23 0.53
N ALA A 63 4.42 13.75 -0.70
CA ALA A 63 5.03 12.51 -1.16
C ALA A 63 5.15 12.50 -2.69
N GLU A 64 6.17 11.81 -3.21
CA GLU A 64 6.29 11.49 -4.65
C GLU A 64 5.43 10.29 -5.05
N ALA A 65 5.16 9.40 -4.10
CA ALA A 65 4.29 8.25 -4.25
C ALA A 65 3.64 7.90 -2.90
N LEU A 66 2.35 7.52 -2.96
CA LEU A 66 1.61 6.96 -1.84
C LEU A 66 0.97 5.65 -2.34
N ILE A 67 1.60 4.51 -2.07
CA ILE A 67 1.19 3.21 -2.62
C ILE A 67 0.47 2.42 -1.53
N PRO A 68 -0.83 2.11 -1.70
CA PRO A 68 -1.53 1.23 -0.78
C PRO A 68 -0.92 -0.19 -0.81
N PHE A 69 -0.77 -0.81 0.34
CA PHE A 69 -0.41 -2.22 0.43
C PHE A 69 -1.21 -2.92 1.53
N ARG A 70 -1.28 -4.25 1.44
CA ARG A 70 -1.85 -5.09 2.49
C ARG A 70 -0.83 -6.10 2.95
N ILE A 71 -0.85 -6.45 4.23
CA ILE A 71 -0.06 -7.52 4.84
C ILE A 71 -0.97 -8.53 5.52
N MET A 72 -0.44 -9.73 5.71
CA MET A 72 -1.01 -10.72 6.61
C MET A 72 -0.10 -10.81 7.82
N GLU A 73 -0.61 -10.70 9.04
CA GLU A 73 0.16 -10.89 10.27
C GLU A 73 -0.53 -11.93 11.16
N PRO A 74 0.21 -12.68 11.98
CA PRO A 74 -0.41 -13.52 13.01
C PRO A 74 -1.33 -12.70 13.90
N SER A 75 -2.53 -13.21 14.16
CA SER A 75 -3.45 -12.57 15.10
C SER A 75 -2.86 -12.61 16.51
N PRO A 76 -2.93 -11.50 17.28
CA PRO A 76 -2.55 -11.50 18.69
C PRO A 76 -3.37 -12.47 19.54
N GLU A 77 -4.63 -12.73 19.15
CA GLU A 77 -5.55 -13.62 19.89
C GLU A 77 -5.34 -15.10 19.55
N ASN A 78 -4.94 -15.39 18.31
CA ASN A 78 -4.66 -16.75 17.86
C ASN A 78 -3.49 -16.73 16.85
N PRO A 79 -2.26 -17.08 17.27
CA PRO A 79 -1.09 -17.10 16.40
C PRO A 79 -1.19 -18.04 15.20
N ASN A 80 -2.11 -19.01 15.21
CA ASN A 80 -2.38 -19.91 14.09
C ASN A 80 -3.34 -19.30 13.05
N SER A 81 -3.86 -18.10 13.30
CA SER A 81 -4.71 -17.35 12.38
C SER A 81 -3.98 -16.10 11.89
N LEU A 82 -4.31 -15.65 10.68
CA LEU A 82 -3.76 -14.44 10.09
C LEU A 82 -4.82 -13.34 10.06
N GLN A 83 -4.44 -12.13 10.44
CA GLN A 83 -5.20 -10.92 10.26
C GLN A 83 -4.64 -10.15 9.05
N CYS A 84 -5.54 -9.63 8.21
CA CYS A 84 -5.16 -8.73 7.14
C CYS A 84 -5.09 -7.29 7.67
N LYS A 85 -3.98 -6.59 7.41
CA LYS A 85 -3.82 -5.16 7.75
C LYS A 85 -3.43 -4.37 6.51
N GLY A 86 -3.90 -3.14 6.45
CA GLY A 86 -3.62 -2.20 5.37
C GLY A 86 -2.58 -1.17 5.79
N GLY A 87 -1.88 -0.62 4.81
CA GLY A 87 -0.94 0.47 5.02
C GLY A 87 -0.61 1.20 3.73
N TYR A 88 0.29 2.17 3.85
CA TYR A 88 0.80 2.96 2.74
C TYR A 88 2.32 2.97 2.73
N ILE A 89 2.89 2.81 1.54
CA ILE A 89 4.29 3.11 1.25
C ILE A 89 4.36 4.59 0.88
N VAL A 90 5.13 5.36 1.65
CA VAL A 90 5.29 6.80 1.48
C VAL A 90 6.68 7.07 0.93
N SER A 91 6.76 7.40 -0.37
CA SER A 91 8.01 7.89 -0.98
C SER A 91 8.12 9.39 -0.75
N ARG A 92 9.10 9.83 0.04
CA ARG A 92 9.29 11.26 0.28
C ARG A 92 9.81 11.98 -0.96
N ALA A 93 9.52 13.27 -1.04
CA ALA A 93 9.95 14.11 -2.16
C ALA A 93 11.48 14.33 -2.19
N ASN A 94 11.99 14.63 -3.38
CA ASN A 94 13.39 14.94 -3.70
C ASN A 94 14.36 13.77 -3.48
N GLY A 95 13.94 12.54 -3.80
CA GLY A 95 14.77 11.36 -3.58
C GLY A 95 14.96 11.02 -2.10
N GLY A 96 14.02 11.45 -1.26
CA GLY A 96 13.98 11.12 0.15
C GLY A 96 13.72 9.63 0.39
N ASP A 97 13.96 9.22 1.62
CA ASP A 97 13.72 7.87 2.13
C ASP A 97 12.24 7.47 2.02
N THR A 98 12.02 6.20 1.66
CA THR A 98 10.72 5.57 1.62
C THR A 98 10.37 5.01 3.00
N GLN A 99 9.15 5.26 3.45
CA GLN A 99 8.61 4.74 4.70
C GLN A 99 7.49 3.73 4.44
N PHE A 100 7.45 2.68 5.26
CA PHE A 100 6.41 1.65 5.20
C PHE A 100 5.58 1.74 6.49
N CYS A 101 4.37 2.28 6.38
CA CYS A 101 3.51 2.60 7.52
C CYS A 101 2.20 1.80 7.44
N LEU A 102 1.75 1.27 8.56
CA LEU A 102 0.39 0.75 8.67
C LEU A 102 -0.61 1.90 8.81
N TRP A 103 -1.81 1.72 8.30
CA TRP A 103 -2.90 2.67 8.46
C TRP A 103 -3.71 2.36 9.72
N ASP A 104 -3.95 3.38 10.56
CA ASP A 104 -4.90 3.28 11.64
C ASP A 104 -6.29 3.72 11.16
N THR A 105 -7.18 2.76 10.94
CA THR A 105 -8.54 3.04 10.48
C THR A 105 -9.41 3.73 11.54
N THR A 106 -9.04 3.65 12.83
CA THR A 106 -9.78 4.29 13.92
C THR A 106 -9.36 5.75 14.07
N ALA A 107 -8.05 6.00 14.09
CA ALA A 107 -7.51 7.35 14.22
C ALA A 107 -7.48 8.12 12.89
N GLY A 108 -7.51 7.42 11.75
CA GLY A 108 -7.46 8.05 10.44
C GLY A 108 -6.07 8.61 10.09
N ASN A 109 -5.01 7.94 10.52
CA ASN A 109 -3.63 8.38 10.30
C ASN A 109 -2.65 7.22 10.05
N LEU A 110 -1.45 7.56 9.60
CA LEU A 110 -0.35 6.62 9.49
C LEU A 110 0.25 6.33 10.87
N LYS A 111 0.52 5.06 11.15
CA LYS A 111 1.37 4.65 12.28
C LYS A 111 2.84 4.89 11.96
N GLU A 112 3.66 4.84 13.01
CA GLU A 112 5.12 4.84 12.86
C GLU A 112 5.59 3.78 11.85
N PRO A 113 6.62 4.09 11.04
CA PRO A 113 7.12 3.18 10.03
C PRO A 113 7.67 1.91 10.68
N PHE A 114 7.28 0.74 10.17
CA PHE A 114 7.90 -0.53 10.59
C PHE A 114 9.17 -0.85 9.79
N ALA A 115 9.35 -0.20 8.64
CA ALA A 115 10.54 -0.29 7.82
C ALA A 115 10.77 1.03 7.08
N THR A 116 12.02 1.27 6.71
CA THR A 116 12.46 2.38 5.85
C THR A 116 13.43 1.86 4.81
N TYR A 117 13.53 2.56 3.67
CA TYR A 117 14.52 2.27 2.65
C TYR A 117 15.02 3.56 1.98
N PRO A 118 16.33 3.73 1.70
CA PRO A 118 16.91 5.00 1.28
C PRO A 118 16.67 5.39 -0.19
N ASN A 119 15.73 4.74 -0.88
CA ASN A 119 15.41 4.99 -2.27
C ASN A 119 13.92 5.24 -2.44
N ALA A 120 13.56 6.05 -3.43
CA ALA A 120 12.17 6.27 -3.81
C ALA A 120 11.53 4.97 -4.32
N VAL A 121 10.27 4.73 -3.99
CA VAL A 121 9.53 3.55 -4.47
C VAL A 121 8.85 3.82 -5.81
N ARG A 122 8.82 2.81 -6.68
CA ARG A 122 8.11 2.82 -7.96
C ARG A 122 6.83 1.99 -7.90
N SER A 123 6.96 0.78 -7.39
CA SER A 123 5.89 -0.23 -7.35
C SER A 123 6.13 -1.19 -6.19
N ALA A 124 5.06 -1.83 -5.72
CA ALA A 124 5.18 -2.89 -4.73
C ALA A 124 4.11 -3.96 -4.91
N ALA A 125 4.47 -5.20 -4.57
CA ALA A 125 3.56 -6.35 -4.61
C ALA A 125 3.74 -7.22 -3.37
N MET A 126 2.63 -7.70 -2.80
CA MET A 126 2.64 -8.59 -1.65
C MET A 126 2.56 -10.05 -2.08
N TYR A 127 3.41 -10.89 -1.50
CA TYR A 127 3.31 -12.34 -1.56
C TYR A 127 3.04 -12.93 -0.19
N TYR A 128 2.07 -13.83 -0.11
CA TYR A 128 1.89 -14.70 1.04
C TYR A 128 1.60 -16.12 0.57
N SER A 129 2.24 -17.10 1.21
CA SER A 129 1.98 -18.52 0.95
C SER A 129 0.66 -18.96 1.60
N LYS A 130 0.04 -20.02 1.06
CA LYS A 130 -1.23 -20.56 1.59
C LYS A 130 -1.12 -21.04 3.05
N ASP A 131 0.04 -21.53 3.43
CA ASP A 131 0.37 -21.97 4.80
C ASP A 131 0.74 -20.81 5.74
N GLY A 132 0.77 -19.58 5.22
CA GLY A 132 1.09 -18.37 5.98
C GLY A 132 2.56 -18.22 6.39
N GLN A 133 3.43 -19.18 6.05
CA GLN A 133 4.83 -19.19 6.49
C GLN A 133 5.66 -18.14 5.76
N THR A 134 5.46 -17.99 4.46
CA THR A 134 6.14 -16.96 3.67
C THR A 134 5.25 -15.74 3.57
N ARG A 135 5.78 -14.59 4.00
CA ARG A 135 5.13 -13.29 3.92
C ARG A 135 6.18 -12.28 3.50
N LYS A 136 6.09 -11.79 2.26
CA LYS A 136 7.11 -10.92 1.67
C LYS A 136 6.49 -9.78 0.90
N LEU A 137 7.05 -8.59 1.08
CA LEU A 137 6.76 -7.44 0.23
C LEU A 137 7.89 -7.34 -0.80
N TYR A 138 7.53 -7.41 -2.08
CA TYR A 138 8.42 -7.11 -3.19
C TYR A 138 8.28 -5.63 -3.48
N VAL A 139 9.40 -4.90 -3.48
CA VAL A 139 9.40 -3.45 -3.69
C VAL A 139 10.39 -3.12 -4.79
N GLN A 140 9.89 -2.45 -5.82
CA GLN A 140 10.73 -1.86 -6.84
C GLN A 140 11.14 -0.47 -6.41
N PHE A 141 12.44 -0.26 -6.27
CA PHE A 141 13.05 1.01 -5.92
C PHE A 141 13.69 1.67 -7.13
N ALA A 142 13.66 3.00 -7.12
CA ALA A 142 14.39 3.82 -8.08
C ALA A 142 15.90 3.57 -7.92
N GLY A 143 16.55 3.15 -9.00
CA GLY A 143 18.00 3.06 -9.05
C GLY A 143 18.64 4.34 -9.57
N TYR A 144 19.96 4.46 -9.38
CA TYR A 144 20.74 5.54 -9.98
C TYR A 144 21.15 5.17 -11.42
N ARG A 145 22.38 4.68 -11.60
CA ARG A 145 22.97 4.41 -12.92
C ARG A 145 22.64 3.03 -13.48
N GLU A 146 22.23 2.13 -12.61
CA GLU A 146 22.03 0.70 -12.91
C GLU A 146 20.55 0.35 -13.17
N GLY A 147 19.70 1.36 -13.38
CA GLY A 147 18.27 1.17 -13.50
C GLY A 147 17.62 0.72 -12.19
N ASP A 148 16.30 0.60 -12.20
CA ASP A 148 15.53 0.23 -11.02
C ASP A 148 15.86 -1.20 -10.57
N PHE A 149 15.58 -1.49 -9.31
CA PHE A 149 15.85 -2.80 -8.73
C PHE A 149 14.74 -3.23 -7.78
N ILE A 150 14.65 -4.54 -7.53
CA ILE A 150 13.66 -5.13 -6.63
C ILE A 150 14.36 -5.68 -5.40
N GLU A 151 13.84 -5.28 -4.26
CA GLU A 151 14.16 -5.81 -2.94
C GLU A 151 12.95 -6.55 -2.39
N THR A 152 13.22 -7.52 -1.51
CA THR A 152 12.19 -8.22 -0.76
C THR A 152 12.32 -7.92 0.71
N TYR A 153 11.25 -7.43 1.33
CA TYR A 153 11.15 -7.33 2.78
C TYR A 153 10.47 -8.58 3.33
N ASP A 154 11.17 -9.30 4.20
CA ASP A 154 10.64 -10.49 4.87
C ASP A 154 10.02 -10.10 6.21
N PHE A 155 8.73 -10.37 6.40
CA PHE A 155 8.03 -10.00 7.64
C PHE A 155 8.40 -10.86 8.84
N GLN A 156 9.01 -12.03 8.63
CA GLN A 156 9.46 -12.89 9.71
C GLN A 156 10.83 -12.45 10.22
N THR A 157 11.78 -12.21 9.32
CA THR A 157 13.14 -11.80 9.73
C THR A 157 13.28 -10.28 9.90
N LYS A 158 12.37 -9.50 9.33
CA LYS A 158 12.42 -8.03 9.26
C LYS A 158 13.64 -7.51 8.50
N GLU A 159 14.10 -8.28 7.51
CA GLU A 159 15.26 -7.95 6.69
C GLU A 159 14.87 -7.66 5.25
N TRP A 160 15.62 -6.75 4.62
CA TRP A 160 15.63 -6.55 3.18
C TRP A 160 16.60 -7.53 2.52
N ARG A 161 16.20 -8.07 1.37
CA ARG A 161 17.05 -8.93 0.54
C ARG A 161 16.87 -8.64 -0.93
N MET A 162 18.01 -8.43 -1.58
CA MET A 162 18.08 -8.18 -3.01
C MET A 162 17.43 -9.32 -3.79
N PHE A 163 16.51 -8.98 -4.68
CA PHE A 163 15.82 -9.94 -5.54
C PHE A 163 16.28 -9.85 -7.00
N MET A 164 16.33 -8.64 -7.57
CA MET A 164 16.66 -8.45 -8.99
C MET A 164 17.18 -7.05 -9.30
N PHE A 165 18.28 -6.95 -10.05
CA PHE A 165 18.83 -5.69 -10.56
C PHE A 165 18.35 -5.40 -12.00
N TYR A 166 18.53 -4.15 -12.45
CA TYR A 166 18.31 -3.72 -13.84
C TYR A 166 16.90 -4.03 -14.36
N VAL A 167 15.88 -3.63 -13.59
CA VAL A 167 14.48 -3.87 -13.91
C VAL A 167 13.96 -2.77 -14.83
N PRO A 168 13.61 -3.06 -16.10
CA PRO A 168 13.20 -2.05 -17.07
C PRO A 168 11.69 -1.79 -17.08
N PHE A 169 10.97 -2.23 -16.05
CA PHE A 169 9.51 -2.13 -15.96
C PHE A 169 9.10 -0.98 -15.04
N ALA A 170 7.93 -0.39 -15.25
CA ALA A 170 7.41 0.65 -14.37
C ALA A 170 6.64 0.09 -13.16
N GLU A 171 6.15 -1.14 -13.27
CA GLU A 171 5.28 -1.78 -12.28
C GLU A 171 5.61 -3.27 -12.16
N ILE A 172 5.40 -3.82 -10.96
CA ILE A 172 5.53 -5.24 -10.67
C ILE A 172 4.21 -5.80 -10.13
N LEU A 173 3.83 -6.97 -10.62
CA LEU A 173 2.69 -7.75 -10.15
C LEU A 173 3.10 -9.21 -9.99
N LEU A 174 2.61 -9.86 -8.95
CA LEU A 174 2.77 -11.30 -8.76
C LEU A 174 1.50 -12.01 -9.24
N ALA A 175 1.65 -12.92 -10.20
CA ALA A 175 0.57 -13.72 -10.77
C ALA A 175 0.94 -15.21 -10.76
N ARG A 176 -0.06 -16.08 -10.75
CA ARG A 176 0.09 -17.55 -10.76
C ARG A 176 -0.95 -18.18 -11.66
#